data_AF-A0A1E4GY50-F1
#
_entry.id   AF-A0A1E4GY50-F1
#
_cell.length_a   1.000
_cell.length_b   1.000
_cell.length_c   1.000
_cell.angle_alpha   90.00
_cell.angle_beta   90.00
_cell.angle_gamma   90.00
#
_symmetry.space_group_name_H-M   'P 1'
#
loop_
_entity.id
_entity.type
_entity.pdbx_description
1 polymer ?
#
loop_
_entity_poly.entity_id
_entity_poly.type
_entity_poly.pdbx_seq_one_letter_code
_entity_poly.pdbx_strand_id
1 'polypeptide(L)'
;MRSVVLGAVAAILVAGVAHAADFVVVSSTEPGVARGQEFAAGTLVQIAPGKSVVLIDTAGQVVRLNGAAGQVIVPRRQYASVNEDRVAVLKMLVGPPRVRRAAPGLGKVCPETDMTAFDGIVTVAQVDGCLTTARTAFEAYVDKALVSTRP
;
A
#
# COMPACT_ATOMS: atom_id res chain seq x y z
N MET A 1 -42.43 38.44 1.12
CA MET A 1 -41.58 37.65 2.05
C MET A 1 -41.67 36.20 1.56
N ARG A 2 -40.66 35.74 0.79
CA ARG A 2 -39.72 34.63 1.13
C ARG A 2 -40.49 33.32 1.41
N SER A 3 -40.41 32.24 0.63
CA SER A 3 -39.23 31.52 0.11
C SER A 3 -39.69 30.46 -0.91
N VAL A 4 -39.34 30.56 -2.19
CA VAL A 4 -38.23 29.86 -2.89
C VAL A 4 -38.31 28.33 -2.86
N VAL A 5 -38.76 27.79 -3.99
CA VAL A 5 -38.58 26.43 -4.53
C VAL A 5 -37.12 26.00 -4.44
N LEU A 6 -36.81 24.90 -3.75
CA LEU A 6 -35.49 24.24 -3.84
C LEU A 6 -35.55 22.84 -3.22
N GLY A 7 -35.23 21.82 -4.01
CA GLY A 7 -35.10 20.45 -3.49
C GLY A 7 -34.84 19.37 -4.53
N ALA A 8 -34.27 19.71 -5.69
CA ALA A 8 -33.75 18.74 -6.64
C ALA A 8 -32.23 18.86 -6.66
N VAL A 9 -31.51 18.00 -5.94
CA VAL A 9 -30.09 17.74 -6.19
C VAL A 9 -29.78 16.27 -5.96
N ALA A 10 -29.64 15.58 -7.08
CA ALA A 10 -28.83 14.41 -7.39
C ALA A 10 -28.14 13.69 -6.22
N ALA A 11 -28.61 12.47 -5.95
CA ALA A 11 -27.80 11.42 -5.37
C ALA A 11 -26.66 11.06 -6.35
N ILE A 12 -25.47 11.63 -6.15
CA ILE A 12 -24.25 11.12 -6.76
C ILE A 12 -23.91 9.83 -6.01
N LEU A 13 -24.44 8.72 -6.51
CA LEU A 13 -23.89 7.39 -6.28
C LEU A 13 -22.45 7.42 -6.78
N VAL A 14 -21.51 7.68 -5.88
CA VAL A 14 -20.12 7.26 -6.07
C VAL A 14 -20.13 5.74 -5.94
N ALA A 15 -20.55 5.08 -7.02
CA ALA A 15 -20.19 3.70 -7.25
C ALA A 15 -18.66 3.70 -7.38
N GLY A 16 -17.99 3.44 -6.27
CA GLY A 16 -16.58 3.10 -6.27
C GLY A 16 -16.43 1.89 -7.16
N VAL A 17 -15.98 2.11 -8.39
CA VAL A 17 -15.42 1.04 -9.20
C VAL A 17 -14.25 0.49 -8.39
N ALA A 18 -14.48 -0.66 -7.75
CA ALA A 18 -13.43 -1.45 -7.14
C ALA A 18 -12.52 -1.92 -8.28
N HIS A 19 -11.62 -1.04 -8.71
CA HIS A 19 -10.47 -1.47 -9.48
C HIS A 19 -9.72 -2.43 -8.57
N ALA A 20 -9.56 -3.66 -9.03
CA ALA A 20 -8.69 -4.63 -8.38
C ALA A 20 -7.33 -3.98 -8.16
N ALA A 21 -7.06 -3.61 -6.91
CA ALA A 21 -5.81 -3.02 -6.51
C ALA A 21 -4.75 -4.13 -6.52
N ASP A 22 -3.92 -4.15 -7.56
CA ASP A 22 -2.92 -5.20 -7.72
C ASP A 22 -1.63 -4.88 -6.96
N PHE A 23 -1.30 -3.60 -6.85
CA PHE A 23 -0.09 -3.09 -6.22
C PHE A 23 -0.42 -1.95 -5.28
N VAL A 24 0.31 -1.88 -4.16
CA VAL A 24 0.25 -0.78 -3.19
C VAL A 24 1.59 -0.05 -3.17
N VAL A 25 1.55 1.28 -3.21
CA VAL A 25 2.76 2.12 -3.13
C VAL A 25 3.32 2.09 -1.72
N VAL A 26 4.46 1.43 -1.52
CA VAL A 26 5.16 1.39 -0.23
C VAL A 26 5.90 2.69 0.04
N SER A 27 6.60 3.20 -0.98
CA SER A 27 7.41 4.41 -0.89
C SER A 27 7.43 5.11 -2.24
N SER A 28 7.39 6.44 -2.25
CA SER A 28 7.45 7.24 -3.46
C SER A 28 8.29 8.49 -3.21
N THR A 29 9.12 8.86 -4.18
CA THR A 29 9.81 10.16 -4.23
C THR A 29 9.15 11.13 -5.23
N GLU A 30 8.09 10.69 -5.90
CA GLU A 30 7.25 11.45 -6.81
C GLU A 30 6.10 12.12 -6.04
N PRO A 31 5.96 13.45 -6.06
CA PRO A 31 4.91 14.16 -5.31
C PRO A 31 3.48 13.79 -5.74
N GLY A 32 3.28 13.37 -7.00
CA GLY A 32 1.98 12.95 -7.51
C GLY A 32 1.54 11.54 -7.10
N VAL A 33 2.39 10.76 -6.42
CA VAL A 33 2.12 9.38 -6.04
C VAL A 33 2.23 9.24 -4.53
N ALA A 34 1.09 9.04 -3.86
CA ALA A 34 1.01 8.93 -2.41
C ALA A 34 1.36 7.51 -1.92
N ARG A 35 1.96 7.41 -0.72
CA ARG A 35 2.09 6.10 -0.05
C ARG A 35 0.71 5.52 0.27
N GLY A 36 0.55 4.22 0.06
CA GLY A 36 -0.71 3.52 0.20
C GLY A 36 -1.67 3.69 -0.98
N GLN A 37 -1.28 4.43 -2.03
CA GLN A 37 -2.02 4.49 -3.29
C GLN A 37 -1.98 3.13 -3.99
N GLU A 38 -3.09 2.79 -4.63
CA GLU A 38 -3.30 1.51 -5.30
C GLU A 38 -3.13 1.67 -6.82
N PHE A 39 -2.46 0.72 -7.44
CA PHE A 39 -2.31 0.65 -8.89
C PHE A 39 -2.74 -0.72 -9.41
N ALA A 40 -3.49 -0.72 -10.51
CA ALA A 40 -3.79 -1.95 -11.24
C ALA A 40 -2.60 -2.35 -12.11
N ALA A 41 -2.40 -3.65 -12.30
CA ALA A 41 -1.34 -4.19 -13.14
C ALA A 41 -1.47 -3.68 -14.59
N GLY A 42 -0.36 -3.30 -15.22
CA GLY A 42 -0.36 -2.75 -16.58
C GLY A 42 -0.80 -1.29 -16.70
N THR A 43 -1.13 -0.62 -15.60
CA THR A 43 -1.44 0.82 -15.60
C THR A 43 -0.21 1.64 -15.94
N LEU A 44 -0.40 2.74 -16.67
CA LEU A 44 0.64 3.72 -16.96
C LEU A 44 0.72 4.72 -15.81
N VAL A 45 1.89 4.85 -15.21
CA VAL A 45 2.15 5.80 -14.11
C VAL A 45 3.16 6.82 -14.57
N GLN A 46 2.83 8.09 -14.40
CA GLN A 46 3.75 9.19 -14.67
C GLN A 46 4.71 9.32 -13.47
N ILE A 47 6.00 9.07 -13.71
CA ILE A 47 7.05 9.24 -12.70
C ILE A 47 8.13 10.11 -13.35
N ALA A 48 8.41 11.28 -12.76
CA ALA A 48 9.37 12.21 -13.32
C ALA A 48 10.79 11.61 -13.32
N PRO A 49 11.64 11.96 -14.31
CA PRO A 49 13.01 11.46 -14.36
C PRO A 49 13.77 11.80 -13.06
N GLY A 50 14.53 10.82 -12.55
CA GLY A 50 15.22 10.93 -11.25
C GLY A 50 14.33 10.69 -10.04
N LYS A 51 13.03 10.42 -10.21
CA LYS A 51 12.13 9.95 -9.16
C LYS A 51 11.95 8.43 -9.24
N SER A 52 11.41 7.85 -8.18
CA SER A 52 11.12 6.42 -8.12
C SER A 52 9.93 6.13 -7.23
N VAL A 53 9.18 5.10 -7.60
CA VAL A 53 8.05 4.57 -6.83
C VAL A 53 8.34 3.10 -6.53
N VAL A 54 8.22 2.71 -5.27
CA VAL A 54 8.31 1.32 -4.81
C VAL A 54 6.90 0.79 -4.61
N LEU A 55 6.61 -0.29 -5.32
CA LEU A 55 5.34 -1.00 -5.29
C LEU A 55 5.52 -2.35 -4.61
N ILE A 56 4.48 -2.82 -3.92
CA ILE A 56 4.38 -4.20 -3.43
C ILE A 56 3.07 -4.82 -3.88
N ASP A 57 3.08 -6.09 -4.27
CA ASP A 57 1.86 -6.85 -4.55
C ASP A 57 1.34 -7.60 -3.30
N THR A 58 0.17 -8.27 -3.43
CA THR A 58 -0.41 -9.07 -2.35
C THR A 58 0.32 -10.40 -2.08
N ALA A 59 1.28 -10.76 -2.94
CA ALA A 59 2.14 -11.93 -2.80
C ALA A 59 3.50 -11.58 -2.15
N GLY A 60 3.75 -10.30 -1.84
CA GLY A 60 5.00 -9.83 -1.22
C GLY A 60 6.10 -9.47 -2.22
N GLN A 61 5.83 -9.47 -3.53
CA GLN A 61 6.81 -9.03 -4.53
C GLN A 61 6.97 -7.51 -4.47
N VAL A 62 8.20 -7.07 -4.27
CA VAL A 62 8.58 -5.65 -4.23
C VAL A 62 9.22 -5.27 -5.56
N VAL A 63 8.71 -4.20 -6.19
CA VAL A 63 9.24 -3.68 -7.44
C VAL A 63 9.54 -2.20 -7.29
N ARG A 64 10.71 -1.77 -7.76
CA ARG A 64 11.06 -0.36 -7.92
C ARG A 64 10.84 0.09 -9.37
N LEU A 65 9.94 1.05 -9.55
CA LEU A 65 9.75 1.78 -10.80
C LEU A 65 10.59 3.06 -10.76
N ASN A 66 11.50 3.22 -11.71
CA ASN A 66 12.29 4.44 -11.86
C ASN A 66 11.64 5.33 -12.92
N GLY A 67 11.55 6.61 -12.62
CA GLY A 67 11.01 7.59 -13.55
C GLY A 67 11.88 7.76 -14.78
N ALA A 68 11.22 7.87 -15.91
CA ALA A 68 11.82 8.09 -17.21
C ALA A 68 11.19 9.35 -17.84
N ALA A 69 11.67 9.77 -19.01
CA ALA A 69 11.07 10.88 -19.76
C ALA A 69 9.64 10.61 -20.28
N GLY A 70 9.03 9.47 -19.91
CA GLY A 70 7.70 9.03 -20.30
C GLY A 70 7.00 8.25 -19.19
N GLN A 71 5.83 7.71 -19.52
CA GLN A 71 5.05 6.89 -18.58
C GLN A 71 5.72 5.54 -18.33
N VAL A 72 5.73 5.11 -17.08
CA VAL A 72 6.24 3.81 -16.66
C VAL A 72 5.07 2.85 -16.52
N ILE A 73 5.16 1.70 -17.16
CA ILE A 73 4.13 0.66 -17.06
C ILE A 73 4.33 -0.09 -15.75
N VAL A 74 3.27 -0.17 -14.94
CA VAL A 74 3.24 -1.05 -13.76
C VAL A 74 3.33 -2.51 -14.25
N PRO A 75 4.27 -3.31 -13.73
CA PRO A 75 4.46 -4.68 -14.17
C PRO A 75 3.16 -5.47 -14.16
N ARG A 76 2.99 -6.34 -15.16
CA ARG A 76 1.90 -7.31 -15.13
C ARG A 76 2.16 -8.32 -14.01
N ARG A 77 1.14 -8.59 -13.19
CA ARG A 77 1.21 -9.63 -12.17
C ARG A 77 1.54 -10.98 -12.81
N GLN A 78 2.35 -11.77 -12.09
CA GLN A 78 2.61 -13.17 -12.42
C GLN A 78 1.66 -14.13 -11.67
N TYR A 79 1.00 -13.67 -10.59
CA TYR A 79 0.15 -14.51 -9.73
C TYR A 79 -1.25 -13.91 -9.54
N ALA A 80 -2.28 -14.74 -9.73
CA ALA A 80 -3.63 -14.33 -10.14
C ALA A 80 -4.67 -14.10 -9.01
N SER A 81 -4.28 -14.01 -7.74
CA SER A 81 -5.26 -13.83 -6.65
C SER A 81 -5.17 -12.43 -6.05
N VAL A 82 -6.10 -11.55 -6.46
CA VAL A 82 -6.44 -10.33 -5.72
C VAL A 82 -7.13 -10.79 -4.44
N ASN A 83 -6.48 -10.59 -3.30
CA ASN A 83 -7.09 -10.80 -2.00
C ASN A 83 -7.30 -9.41 -1.37
N GLU A 84 -8.54 -8.92 -1.41
CA GLU A 84 -8.90 -7.59 -0.92
C GLU A 84 -8.56 -7.40 0.57
N ASP A 85 -8.68 -8.46 1.38
CA ASP A 85 -8.29 -8.44 2.79
C ASP A 85 -6.78 -8.19 2.95
N ARG A 86 -5.95 -8.80 2.10
CA ARG A 86 -4.50 -8.56 2.10
C ARG A 86 -4.14 -7.14 1.66
N VAL A 87 -4.86 -6.58 0.70
CA VAL A 87 -4.68 -5.18 0.30
C VAL A 87 -5.01 -4.25 1.46
N ALA A 88 -6.09 -4.53 2.22
CA ALA A 88 -6.44 -3.75 3.40
C ALA A 88 -5.34 -3.81 4.48
N VAL A 89 -4.77 -4.99 4.75
CA VAL A 89 -3.65 -5.13 5.72
C VAL A 89 -2.40 -4.41 5.22
N LEU A 90 -2.07 -4.51 3.93
CA LEU A 90 -0.97 -3.75 3.32
C LEU A 90 -1.15 -2.24 3.49
N LYS A 91 -2.37 -1.72 3.30
CA LYS A 91 -2.66 -0.30 3.52
C LYS A 91 -2.49 0.11 4.98
N MET A 92 -2.78 -0.77 5.95
CA MET A 92 -2.52 -0.51 7.37
C MET A 92 -1.01 -0.48 7.68
N LEU A 93 -0.23 -1.38 7.07
CA LEU A 93 1.23 -1.43 7.22
C LEU A 93 1.92 -0.22 6.60
N VAL A 94 1.51 0.14 5.38
CA VAL A 94 2.14 1.19 4.56
C VAL A 94 1.65 2.59 4.92
N GLY A 95 0.39 2.73 5.31
CA GLY A 95 -0.24 4.02 5.60
C GLY A 95 0.54 4.80 6.67
N PRO A 96 0.50 6.16 6.63
CA PRO A 96 1.19 6.97 7.62
C PRO A 96 0.77 6.54 9.03
N PRO A 97 1.71 6.39 9.99
CA PRO A 97 1.36 6.02 11.34
C PRO A 97 0.37 7.07 11.83
N ARG A 98 -0.90 6.67 12.04
CA ARG A 98 -1.88 7.57 12.64
C ARG A 98 -1.33 7.86 14.02
N VAL A 99 -0.76 9.05 14.20
CA VAL A 99 -0.09 9.49 15.42
C VAL A 99 -1.11 9.75 16.53
N ARG A 100 -1.93 8.75 16.87
CA ARG A 100 -2.14 8.50 18.29
C ARG A 100 -0.87 7.81 18.71
N ARG A 101 -0.07 8.42 19.58
CA ARG A 101 1.00 7.70 20.28
C ARG A 101 0.38 6.41 20.79
N ALA A 102 0.54 5.30 20.06
CA ALA A 102 0.25 4.00 20.61
C ALA A 102 1.20 3.94 21.81
N ALA A 103 0.62 3.89 23.00
CA ALA A 103 1.41 3.65 24.20
C ALA A 103 2.30 2.44 23.88
N PRO A 104 3.60 2.46 24.24
CA PRO A 104 4.43 1.28 24.06
C PRO A 104 3.65 0.10 24.64
N GLY A 105 3.30 -0.86 23.79
CA GLY A 105 2.59 -2.06 24.20
C GLY A 105 3.53 -2.85 25.09
N LEU A 106 3.62 -2.45 26.36
CA LEU A 106 4.37 -3.12 27.40
C LEU A 106 3.69 -4.48 27.62
N GLY A 107 4.18 -5.52 26.93
CA GLY A 107 3.89 -6.91 27.26
C GLY A 107 2.87 -7.65 26.39
N LYS A 108 2.56 -7.21 25.17
CA LYS A 108 1.84 -8.09 24.22
C LYS A 108 2.87 -8.94 23.47
N VAL A 109 2.86 -10.25 23.72
CA VAL A 109 3.66 -11.22 22.97
C VAL A 109 3.06 -11.32 21.58
N CYS A 110 3.77 -10.78 20.58
CA CYS A 110 3.43 -10.99 19.18
C CYS A 110 3.70 -12.45 18.81
N PRO A 111 2.89 -13.05 17.94
CA PRO A 111 3.05 -14.46 17.61
C PRO A 111 4.44 -14.73 17.02
N GLU A 112 5.07 -15.82 17.46
CA GLU A 112 6.32 -16.34 16.90
C GLU A 112 6.04 -16.88 15.50
N THR A 113 6.08 -15.98 14.53
CA THR A 113 6.00 -16.28 13.09
C THR A 113 7.27 -15.82 12.42
N ASP A 114 7.55 -16.34 11.23
CA ASP A 114 8.70 -15.90 10.45
C ASP A 114 8.49 -14.45 9.96
N MET A 115 8.97 -13.48 10.73
CA MET A 115 8.94 -12.05 10.38
C MET A 115 9.94 -11.69 9.28
N THR A 116 10.71 -12.64 8.75
CA THR A 116 11.51 -12.45 7.54
C THR A 116 10.73 -12.77 6.28
N ALA A 117 9.59 -13.47 6.41
CA ALA A 117 8.66 -13.77 5.34
C ALA A 117 7.46 -12.81 5.34
N PHE A 118 6.97 -12.45 4.16
CA PHE A 118 5.84 -11.54 4.00
C PHE A 118 4.58 -12.04 4.72
N ASP A 119 4.27 -13.33 4.63
CA ASP A 119 3.09 -13.92 5.28
C ASP A 119 3.13 -13.82 6.81
N GLY A 120 4.31 -14.00 7.42
CA GLY A 120 4.48 -13.84 8.86
C GLY A 120 4.23 -12.39 9.29
N ILE A 121 4.75 -11.43 8.53
CA ILE A 121 4.54 -9.99 8.76
C ILE A 121 3.06 -9.61 8.69
N VAL A 122 2.35 -10.08 7.65
CA VAL A 122 0.91 -9.85 7.48
C VAL A 122 0.11 -10.47 8.62
N THR A 123 0.49 -11.67 9.07
CA THR A 123 -0.16 -12.36 10.20
C THR A 123 -0.01 -11.56 11.50
N VAL A 124 1.19 -11.04 11.79
CA VAL A 124 1.46 -10.22 12.98
C VAL A 124 0.74 -8.87 12.90
N ALA A 125 0.60 -8.30 11.70
CA ALA A 125 -0.09 -7.03 11.48
C ALA A 125 -1.59 -7.08 11.78
N GLN A 126 -2.21 -8.26 11.68
CA GLN A 126 -3.61 -8.48 12.03
C GLN A 126 -3.86 -8.59 13.54
N VAL A 127 -2.80 -8.75 14.35
CA VAL A 127 -2.91 -8.84 15.81
C VAL A 127 -2.91 -7.45 16.43
N ASP A 128 -3.97 -7.15 17.17
CA ASP A 128 -4.09 -5.88 17.91
C ASP A 128 -2.90 -5.64 18.84
N GLY A 129 -2.23 -4.51 18.67
CA GLY A 129 -1.07 -4.11 19.47
C GLY A 129 0.30 -4.54 18.90
N CYS A 130 0.34 -5.37 17.86
CA CYS A 130 1.59 -5.81 17.21
C CYS A 130 1.92 -5.05 15.91
N LEU A 131 1.09 -4.08 15.53
CA LEU A 131 1.22 -3.34 14.27
C LEU A 131 2.54 -2.58 14.16
N THR A 132 3.07 -2.01 15.26
CA THR A 132 4.38 -1.32 15.23
C THR A 132 5.51 -2.30 14.92
N THR A 133 5.53 -3.48 15.55
CA THR A 133 6.52 -4.53 15.29
C THR A 133 6.40 -5.05 13.85
N ALA A 134 5.19 -5.29 13.38
CA ALA A 134 4.93 -5.71 12.00
C ALA A 134 5.43 -4.67 10.99
N ARG A 135 5.24 -3.36 11.27
CA ARG A 135 5.75 -2.28 10.41
C ARG A 135 7.27 -2.24 10.33
N THR A 136 7.96 -2.39 11.47
CA THR A 136 9.44 -2.43 11.47
C THR A 136 9.96 -3.64 10.69
N ALA A 137 9.36 -4.82 10.88
CA ALA A 137 9.71 -6.01 10.10
C ALA A 137 9.40 -5.83 8.60
N PHE A 138 8.28 -5.18 8.28
CA PHE A 138 7.87 -4.87 6.91
C PHE A 138 8.85 -3.92 6.21
N GLU A 139 9.31 -2.86 6.88
CA GLU A 139 10.31 -1.94 6.33
C GLU A 139 11.63 -2.67 6.04
N ALA A 140 12.09 -3.50 6.97
CA ALA A 140 13.29 -4.32 6.77
C ALA A 140 13.14 -5.34 5.62
N TYR A 141 11.96 -5.95 5.48
CA TYR A 141 11.64 -6.85 4.38
C TYR A 141 11.72 -6.14 3.03
N VAL A 142 11.11 -4.95 2.93
CA VAL A 142 11.12 -4.13 1.71
C VAL A 142 12.54 -3.69 1.36
N ASP A 143 13.33 -3.23 2.32
CA ASP A 143 14.72 -2.85 2.07
C ASP A 143 15.57 -4.03 1.58
N LYS A 144 15.42 -5.21 2.19
CA LYS A 144 16.09 -6.44 1.73
C LYS A 144 15.68 -6.81 0.30
N ALA A 145 14.39 -6.75 -0.01
CA ALA A 145 13.88 -7.05 -1.35
C ALA A 145 14.44 -6.07 -2.39
N LEU A 146 14.51 -4.77 -2.06
CA LEU A 146 15.07 -3.75 -2.93
C LEU A 146 16.56 -3.96 -3.24
N VAL A 147 17.35 -4.41 -2.26
CA VAL A 147 18.75 -4.80 -2.47
C VAL A 147 18.84 -6.03 -3.38
N SER A 148 17.98 -7.02 -3.17
CA SER A 148 17.96 -8.25 -3.99
C SER A 148 17.52 -8.02 -5.44
N THR A 149 16.74 -6.97 -5.71
CA THR A 149 16.28 -6.61 -7.07
C THR A 149 17.26 -5.71 -7.84
N ARG A 150 18.43 -5.39 -7.27
CA ARG A 150 19.49 -4.65 -7.99
C ARG A 150 20.22 -5.65 -8.91
N PRO A 151 20.20 -5.47 -10.25
CA PRO A 151 20.95 -6.33 -11.16
C PRO A 151 22.45 -6.20 -10.98
#